data_AF-A0A2W7BMH0-F1
#
_entry.id   AF-A0A2W7BMH0-F1
#
_cell.length_a   1.000
_cell.length_b   1.000
_cell.length_c   1.000
_cell.angle_alpha   90.00
_cell.angle_beta   90.00
_cell.angle_gamma   90.00
#
_symmetry.space_group_name_H-M   'P 1'
#
loop_
_entity.id
_entity.type
_entity.pdbx_description
1 polymer ?
#
loop_
_entity_poly.entity_id
_entity_poly.type
_entity_poly.pdbx_seq_one_letter_code
_entity_poly.pdbx_strand_id
1 'polypeptide(L)'
;MDWFPRRHAVVLARSSPGRLAYLEKTGIVVPHRVGQPPRLDVLYSWDQILEIRAISRLRQHLSFQTMRKILQYFDDHDGGCTLRDKHRSPEALICRRVGTAHQP
;
A
#
# COMPACT_ATOMS: atom_id res chain seq x y z
N MET A 1 -7.90 0.76 15.46
CA MET A 1 -6.83 0.65 14.45
C MET A 1 -5.74 1.62 14.85
N ASP A 2 -4.51 1.12 15.01
CA ASP A 2 -3.38 1.96 15.42
C ASP A 2 -2.72 2.64 14.22
N TRP A 3 -2.45 3.94 14.37
CA TRP A 3 -1.80 4.77 13.38
C TRP A 3 -0.38 5.10 13.80
N PHE A 4 0.57 4.87 12.90
CA PHE A 4 1.99 5.02 13.19
C PHE A 4 2.59 6.19 12.42
N PRO A 5 3.21 7.18 13.09
CA PRO A 5 3.93 8.23 12.41
C PRO A 5 5.14 7.65 11.68
N ARG A 6 5.63 8.38 10.66
CA ARG A 6 6.76 7.96 9.81
C ARG A 6 7.95 7.38 10.59
N ARG A 7 8.35 8.00 11.70
CA ARG A 7 9.46 7.53 12.55
C ARG A 7 9.25 6.10 13.08
N HIS A 8 8.03 5.78 13.52
CA HIS A 8 7.67 4.44 14.00
C HIS A 8 7.53 3.47 12.83
N ALA A 9 6.91 3.92 11.73
CA ALA A 9 6.74 3.10 10.52
C ALA A 9 8.09 2.61 9.95
N VAL A 10 9.13 3.44 9.98
CA VAL A 10 10.50 3.05 9.57
C VAL A 10 11.02 1.90 10.42
N VAL A 11 10.92 2.00 11.75
CA VAL A 11 11.38 0.98 12.70
C VAL A 11 10.55 -0.30 12.55
N LEU A 12 9.22 -0.18 12.54
CA LEU A 12 8.31 -1.29 12.44
C LEU A 12 8.43 -1.99 11.09
N ALA A 13 8.52 -1.27 9.99
CA ALA A 13 8.67 -1.89 8.67
C ALA A 13 10.07 -2.48 8.43
N ARG A 14 11.04 -2.22 9.32
CA ARG A 14 12.47 -2.54 9.13
C ARG A 14 12.97 -2.02 7.78
N SER A 15 12.64 -0.77 7.49
CA SER A 15 12.88 -0.13 6.21
C SER A 15 13.54 1.23 6.41
N SER A 16 13.87 1.94 5.33
CA SER A 16 14.49 3.27 5.40
C SER A 16 13.48 4.39 5.08
N PRO A 17 13.68 5.62 5.60
CA PRO A 17 12.81 6.75 5.26
C PRO A 17 12.71 7.01 3.75
N GLY A 18 13.81 6.81 3.01
CA GLY A 18 13.85 6.94 1.55
C GLY A 18 13.06 5.85 0.84
N ARG A 19 13.06 4.62 1.38
CA ARG A 19 12.25 3.51 0.86
C ARG A 19 10.76 3.81 1.02
N LEU A 20 10.34 4.32 2.18
CA LEU A 20 8.96 4.75 2.41
C LEU A 20 8.56 5.88 1.44
N ALA A 21 9.42 6.89 1.26
CA ALA A 21 9.17 7.99 0.31
C ALA A 21 9.02 7.48 -1.12
N TYR A 22 9.83 6.51 -1.52
CA TYR A 22 9.72 5.89 -2.83
C TYR A 22 8.38 5.16 -2.99
N LEU A 23 7.99 4.33 -2.03
CA LEU A 23 6.72 3.58 -2.09
C LEU A 23 5.50 4.52 -2.15
N GLU A 24 5.56 5.60 -1.38
CA GLU A 24 4.58 6.69 -1.40
C GLU A 24 4.52 7.39 -2.76
N LYS A 25 5.68 7.76 -3.32
CA LYS A 25 5.79 8.39 -4.64
C LYS A 25 5.30 7.50 -5.78
N THR A 26 5.52 6.19 -5.68
CA THR A 26 5.04 5.21 -6.67
C THR A 26 3.59 4.79 -6.46
N GLY A 27 2.91 5.29 -5.42
CA GLY A 27 1.52 4.92 -5.11
C GLY A 27 1.34 3.50 -4.57
N ILE A 28 2.42 2.75 -4.34
CA ILE A 28 2.38 1.37 -3.84
C ILE A 28 1.85 1.35 -2.41
N VAL A 29 2.20 2.35 -1.60
CA VAL A 29 1.66 2.54 -0.26
C VAL A 29 1.20 3.98 -0.13
N VAL A 30 -0.08 4.20 0.15
CA VAL A 30 -0.66 5.53 0.31
C VAL A 30 -0.93 5.81 1.79
N PRO A 31 -0.03 6.50 2.51
CA PRO A 31 -0.23 6.78 3.92
C PRO A 31 -1.40 7.75 4.14
N HIS A 32 -2.01 7.65 5.31
CA HIS A 32 -3.05 8.57 5.73
C HIS A 32 -2.42 9.91 6.13
N ARG A 33 -2.95 11.02 5.60
CA ARG A 33 -2.47 12.38 5.93
C ARG A 33 -3.53 13.08 6.77
N VAL A 34 -3.14 13.56 7.95
CA VAL A 34 -4.02 14.25 8.89
C VAL A 34 -3.45 15.64 9.17
N GLY A 35 -4.33 16.63 9.28
CA GLY A 35 -3.97 18.01 9.59
C GLY A 35 -4.36 19.00 8.51
N GLN A 36 -4.06 20.27 8.76
CA GLN A 36 -4.28 21.37 7.83
C GLN A 36 -2.92 21.83 7.26
N PRO A 37 -2.87 22.24 5.98
CA PRO A 37 -1.66 22.83 5.42
C PRO A 37 -1.18 24.00 6.31
N PRO A 38 0.14 24.14 6.57
CA PRO A 38 1.27 23.43 5.97
C PRO A 38 1.77 22.20 6.76
N ARG A 39 1.15 21.85 7.89
CA ARG A 39 1.58 20.76 8.77
C ARG A 39 0.67 19.54 8.61
N LEU A 40 0.99 18.71 7.62
CA LEU A 40 0.34 17.42 7.41
C LEU A 40 1.15 16.31 8.09
N ASP A 41 0.54 15.65 9.06
CA ASP A 41 1.10 14.45 9.69
C ASP A 41 0.85 13.24 8.80
N VAL A 42 1.92 12.49 8.53
CA VAL A 42 1.88 11.27 7.71
C VAL A 42 1.83 10.05 8.62
N LEU A 43 0.73 9.33 8.54
CA LEU A 43 0.39 8.19 9.37
C LEU A 43 0.25 6.91 8.52
N TYR A 44 0.72 5.80 9.08
CA TYR A 44 0.67 4.48 8.45
C TYR A 44 -0.19 3.55 9.31
N SER A 45 -1.04 2.75 8.67
CA SER A 45 -1.73 1.67 9.36
C SER A 45 -0.82 0.46 9.58
N TRP A 46 -1.25 -0.48 10.42
CA TRP A 46 -0.55 -1.75 10.60
C TRP A 46 -0.42 -2.55 9.30
N ASP A 47 -1.49 -2.62 8.51
CA ASP A 47 -1.48 -3.34 7.23
C ASP A 47 -0.44 -2.76 6.26
N GLN A 48 -0.35 -1.44 6.19
CA GLN A 48 0.66 -0.75 5.38
C GLN A 48 2.08 -1.06 5.85
N ILE A 49 2.31 -1.16 7.17
CA ILE A 49 3.62 -1.55 7.70
C ILE A 49 4.00 -2.97 7.28
N LEU A 50 3.05 -3.90 7.34
CA LEU A 50 3.28 -5.29 6.91
C LEU A 50 3.54 -5.37 5.41
N GLU A 51 2.82 -4.60 4.61
CA GLU A 51 3.02 -4.51 3.16
C GLU A 51 4.42 -3.96 2.82
N ILE A 52 4.84 -2.85 3.45
CA ILE A 52 6.19 -2.31 3.27
C ILE A 52 7.25 -3.36 3.60
N ARG A 53 7.05 -4.13 4.67
CA ARG A 53 7.97 -5.19 5.09
C ARG A 53 8.00 -6.34 4.06
N ALA A 54 6.85 -6.76 3.55
CA ALA A 54 6.74 -7.80 2.53
C ALA A 54 7.47 -7.38 1.23
N ILE A 55 7.20 -6.17 0.73
CA ILE A 55 7.85 -5.65 -0.48
C ILE A 55 9.37 -5.48 -0.24
N SER A 56 9.77 -5.04 0.96
CA SER A 56 11.20 -4.90 1.29
C SER A 56 11.93 -6.24 1.27
N ARG A 57 11.31 -7.31 1.77
CA ARG A 57 11.84 -8.68 1.68
C ARG A 57 11.87 -9.19 0.24
N LEU A 58 10.80 -9.01 -0.52
CA LEU A 58 10.74 -9.40 -1.93
C LEU A 58 11.83 -8.73 -2.77
N ARG A 59 12.16 -7.46 -2.50
CA ARG A 59 13.28 -6.76 -3.17
C ARG A 59 14.66 -7.35 -2.89
N GLN A 60 14.86 -8.05 -1.78
CA GLN A 60 16.15 -8.67 -1.48
C GLN A 60 16.44 -9.86 -2.42
N HIS A 61 15.38 -10.45 -2.98
CA HIS A 61 15.48 -11.65 -3.82
C HIS A 61 15.14 -11.38 -5.29
N LEU A 62 14.67 -10.18 -5.62
CA LEU A 62 14.18 -9.83 -6.96
C LEU A 62 14.90 -8.61 -7.51
N SER A 63 15.26 -8.68 -8.79
CA SER A 63 15.76 -7.51 -9.51
C SER A 63 14.68 -6.41 -9.52
N PHE A 64 15.12 -5.15 -9.58
CA PHE A 64 14.20 -4.02 -9.65
C PHE A 64 13.27 -4.08 -10.89
N GLN A 65 13.79 -4.60 -12.01
CA GLN A 65 13.00 -4.79 -13.23
C GLN A 65 11.92 -5.85 -13.04
N THR A 66 12.26 -6.97 -12.39
CA THR A 66 11.31 -8.04 -12.07
C THR A 66 10.21 -7.53 -11.14
N MET A 67 10.58 -6.75 -10.12
CA MET A 67 9.58 -6.13 -9.24
C MET A 67 8.63 -5.20 -9.98
N ARG A 68 9.13 -4.38 -10.91
CA ARG A 68 8.25 -3.53 -11.74
C ARG A 68 7.31 -4.35 -12.61
N LYS A 69 7.79 -5.44 -13.22
CA LYS A 69 6.95 -6.35 -14.01
C LYS A 69 5.89 -7.03 -13.17
N ILE A 70 6.22 -7.42 -11.94
CA ILE A 70 5.25 -8.03 -11.02
C ILE A 70 4.17 -7.01 -10.62
N LEU A 71 4.57 -5.79 -10.24
CA LEU A 71 3.62 -4.73 -9.90
C LEU A 71 2.74 -4.36 -11.10
N GLN A 72 3.32 -4.25 -12.29
CA GLN A 72 2.60 -3.98 -13.52
C GLN A 72 1.66 -5.13 -13.89
N TYR A 73 2.08 -6.38 -13.71
CA TYR A 73 1.21 -7.54 -13.89
C TYR A 73 -0.02 -7.48 -12.98
N PHE A 74 0.16 -7.11 -11.71
CA PHE A 74 -0.96 -6.91 -10.80
C PHE A 74 -1.83 -5.71 -11.18
N ASP A 75 -1.27 -4.60 -11.66
CA ASP A 75 -2.03 -3.43 -12.12
C ASP A 75 -2.84 -3.73 -13.39
N ASP A 76 -2.27 -4.52 -14.31
CA ASP A 76 -2.88 -4.87 -15.59
C ASP A 76 -3.93 -5.98 -15.47
N HIS A 77 -3.78 -6.90 -14.51
CA HIS A 77 -4.67 -8.06 -14.34
C HIS A 77 -5.66 -7.94 -13.18
N ASP A 78 -5.41 -7.02 -12.24
CA ASP A 78 -6.25 -6.80 -11.08
C ASP A 78 -6.87 -5.41 -11.18
N GLY A 79 -8.13 -5.34 -11.61
CA GLY A 79 -8.91 -4.10 -11.73
C GLY A 79 -9.21 -3.46 -10.37
N GLY A 80 -8.18 -3.01 -9.65
CA GLY A 80 -8.27 -2.17 -8.47
C GLY A 80 -8.00 -2.84 -7.12
N CYS A 81 -7.63 -4.12 -7.06
CA CYS A 81 -7.17 -4.70 -5.80
C CYS A 81 -5.66 -4.50 -5.66
N THR A 82 -5.32 -3.50 -4.85
CA THR A 82 -4.07 -3.49 -4.09
C THR A 82 -3.85 -4.83 -3.40
N LEU A 83 -2.67 -5.06 -2.81
CA LEU A 83 -2.30 -6.22 -1.99
C LEU A 83 -3.20 -6.44 -0.73
N ARG A 84 -4.44 -5.97 -0.75
CA ARG A 84 -5.52 -6.05 0.22
C ARG A 84 -6.12 -7.44 0.40
N ASP A 85 -5.91 -8.38 -0.53
CA ASP A 85 -6.62 -9.67 -0.49
C ASP A 85 -5.71 -10.89 -0.33
N LYS A 86 -4.94 -10.95 0.76
CA LYS A 86 -4.32 -12.21 1.23
C LYS A 86 -4.74 -12.65 2.62
N HIS A 87 -5.94 -12.26 3.06
CA HIS A 87 -6.52 -12.82 4.29
C HIS A 87 -7.99 -13.20 4.18
N ARG A 88 -8.34 -13.99 3.15
CA ARG A 88 -9.32 -15.09 3.24
C ARG A 88 -9.37 -15.84 1.91
N SER A 89 -8.99 -17.10 1.92
CA SER A 89 -9.56 -18.09 1.00
C SER A 89 -10.33 -19.08 1.87
N PRO A 90 -11.35 -19.79 1.37
CA PRO A 90 -11.86 -19.83 0.00
C PRO A 90 -13.30 -19.25 -0.05
N GLU A 91 -13.93 -19.30 -1.21
CA GLU A 91 -15.36 -18.99 -1.41
C GLU A 91 -15.69 -17.51 -1.64
N ALA A 92 -15.66 -17.19 -2.94
CA ALA A 92 -16.43 -16.15 -3.59
C ALA A 92 -17.66 -15.71 -2.79
N LEU A 93 -17.66 -14.45 -2.34
CA LEU A 93 -18.92 -13.73 -2.16
C LEU A 93 -18.77 -12.26 -2.52
N ILE A 94 -19.12 -11.97 -3.77
CA ILE A 94 -20.00 -10.87 -4.15
C ILE A 94 -19.38 -9.47 -4.03
N CYS A 95 -18.90 -9.02 -5.18
CA CYS A 95 -19.08 -7.68 -5.73
C CYS A 95 -20.30 -6.95 -5.13
N ARG A 96 -20.07 -6.00 -4.22
CA ARG A 96 -20.96 -4.85 -4.08
C ARG A 96 -20.15 -3.61 -3.69
N ARG A 97 -19.93 -2.77 -4.71
CA ARG A 97 -20.51 -1.42 -4.80
C ARG A 97 -19.50 -0.41 -5.38
N VAL A 98 -19.47 -0.32 -6.70
CA VAL A 98 -19.30 0.97 -7.40
C VAL A 98 -20.19 0.97 -8.66
N GLY A 99 -20.88 2.09 -8.87
CA GLY A 99 -21.81 2.36 -9.96
C GLY A 99 -23.18 2.70 -9.38
N THR A 100 -23.66 3.94 -9.38
CA THR A 100 -23.43 5.06 -10.30
C THR A 100 -23.88 6.36 -9.63
N ALA A 101 -23.04 7.39 -9.72
CA ALA A 101 -23.55 8.75 -9.79
C ALA A 101 -24.20 8.94 -11.15
N HIS A 102 -25.50 9.23 -11.20
CA HIS A 102 -26.09 9.95 -12.31
C HIS A 102 -27.23 10.83 -11.78
N GLN A 103 -27.03 12.13 -11.95
CA GLN A 103 -27.92 13.24 -11.66
C GLN A 103 -28.77 13.53 -12.92
N PRO A 104 -29.98 14.08 -12.76
CA PRO A 104 -30.16 15.47 -13.15
C PRO A 104 -30.63 16.36 -11.98
#